data_AF-A0A9E5MSY4-F1
#
_entry.id   AF-A0A9E5MSY4-F1
#
_cell.length_a   1.000
_cell.length_b   1.000
_cell.length_c   1.000
_cell.angle_alpha   90.00
_cell.angle_beta   90.00
_cell.angle_gamma   90.00
#
_symmetry.space_group_name_H-M   'P 1'
#
loop_
_entity.id
_entity.type
_entity.pdbx_description
1 polymer ?
#
loop_
_entity_poly.entity_id
_entity_poly.type
_entity_poly.pdbx_seq_one_letter_code
_entity_poly.pdbx_strand_id
1 'polypeptide(L)'
;SGVDAITGSGVDAITGSGVDAITGSGVDAITGSGVDAITGSGVDAITGSGVDAITGSGVDAITGSGVDAITGSGAPMLAGPVSEIDLDAGSFTAVGQTVTYSHAALGSMAVGDFVVVYGSLTGAGQIDATGVDISADMYVPGASEVMVTGIPSSIDYSTGSMRIGDLNVDYTLSLGGNGFGEMGAAITVYGTQPALGGTMLGDTVIDKTELFLRD
;
A
#
# COMPACT_ATOMS: atom_id res chain seq x y z
N SER A 1 -22.08 22.76 14.19
CA SER A 1 -21.51 22.05 15.35
C SER A 1 -22.50 21.02 15.84
N GLY A 2 -22.26 19.77 15.47
CA GLY A 2 -22.93 18.57 16.00
C GLY A 2 -21.89 17.62 16.60
N VAL A 3 -22.37 16.56 17.25
CA VAL A 3 -21.55 15.42 17.67
C VAL A 3 -22.25 14.18 17.15
N ASP A 4 -21.64 13.51 16.17
CA ASP A 4 -22.19 12.30 15.57
C ASP A 4 -21.36 11.08 15.99
N ALA A 5 -22.06 10.00 16.33
CA ALA A 5 -21.46 8.71 16.66
C ALA A 5 -22.16 7.62 15.85
N ILE A 6 -21.45 7.03 14.89
CA ILE A 6 -21.99 6.03 13.98
C ILE A 6 -21.33 4.68 14.29
N THR A 7 -22.13 3.63 14.39
CA THR A 7 -21.63 2.27 14.56
C THR A 7 -22.37 1.32 13.62
N GLY A 8 -21.65 0.68 12.71
CA GLY A 8 -22.25 -0.25 11.76
C GLY A 8 -21.38 -0.51 10.53
N SER A 9 -21.90 -1.33 9.63
CA SER A 9 -21.30 -1.52 8.31
C SER A 9 -22.12 -0.78 7.26
N GLY A 10 -21.51 0.05 6.42
CA GLY A 10 -22.29 0.87 5.51
C GLY A 10 -21.48 1.80 4.61
N VAL A 11 -22.18 2.76 4.04
CA VAL A 11 -21.60 3.89 3.31
C VAL A 11 -22.10 5.14 4.01
N ASP A 12 -21.21 5.85 4.68
CA ASP A 12 -21.55 7.04 5.44
C ASP A 12 -20.95 8.29 4.79
N ALA A 13 -21.75 9.35 4.72
CA ALA A 13 -21.33 10.65 4.20
C ALA A 13 -21.73 11.74 5.18
N ILE A 14 -20.75 12.36 5.82
CA ILE A 14 -20.95 13.42 6.81
C ILE A 14 -20.45 14.74 6.21
N THR A 15 -21.27 15.77 6.29
CA THR A 15 -20.88 17.12 5.85
C THR A 15 -21.25 18.14 6.92
N GLY A 16 -20.25 18.82 7.48
CA GLY A 16 -20.49 19.78 8.54
C GLY A 16 -19.24 20.12 9.34
N SER A 17 -19.43 20.91 10.38
CA SER A 17 -18.38 21.15 11.39
C SER A 17 -18.82 20.56 12.71
N GLY A 18 -17.98 19.74 13.34
CA GLY A 18 -18.40 18.87 14.43
C GLY A 18 -17.29 18.02 15.05
N VAL A 19 -17.71 17.05 15.86
CA VAL A 19 -16.87 15.98 16.37
C VAL A 19 -17.54 14.68 15.95
N ASP A 20 -16.90 13.95 15.06
CA ASP A 20 -17.50 12.77 14.43
C ASP A 20 -16.70 11.53 14.81
N ALA A 21 -17.40 10.49 15.25
CA ALA A 21 -16.81 9.19 15.58
C ALA A 21 -17.51 8.09 14.79
N ILE A 22 -16.79 7.42 13.90
CA ILE A 22 -17.30 6.30 13.11
C ILE A 22 -16.60 5.02 13.55
N THR A 23 -17.37 3.98 13.84
CA THR A 23 -16.81 2.66 14.17
C THR A 23 -17.49 1.58 13.36
N GLY A 24 -16.73 0.86 12.53
CA GLY A 24 -17.31 -0.20 11.72
C GLY A 24 -16.53 -0.59 10.48
N SER A 25 -17.23 -0.99 9.43
CA SER A 25 -16.58 -1.38 8.17
C SER A 25 -17.38 -0.84 7.00
N GLY A 26 -16.77 -0.04 6.14
CA GLY A 26 -17.56 0.74 5.18
C GLY A 26 -16.77 1.60 4.22
N VAL A 27 -17.49 2.52 3.58
CA VAL A 27 -16.90 3.61 2.81
C VAL A 27 -17.37 4.89 3.47
N ASP A 28 -16.45 5.60 4.10
CA ASP A 28 -16.78 6.77 4.92
C ASP A 28 -16.20 8.03 4.28
N ALA A 29 -17.02 9.05 4.10
CA ALA A 29 -16.62 10.34 3.56
C ALA A 29 -17.02 11.46 4.51
N ILE A 30 -16.05 12.17 5.08
CA ILE A 30 -16.27 13.32 5.97
C ILE A 30 -15.78 14.58 5.26
N THR A 31 -16.62 15.62 5.22
CA THR A 31 -16.25 16.93 4.66
C THR A 31 -16.59 18.06 5.62
N GLY A 32 -15.58 18.78 6.09
CA GLY A 32 -15.72 20.02 6.84
C GLY A 32 -14.64 20.26 7.89
N SER A 33 -14.99 20.89 9.01
CA SER A 33 -13.99 21.31 10.01
C SER A 33 -14.30 20.71 11.37
N GLY A 34 -13.40 19.92 11.96
CA GLY A 34 -13.77 19.12 13.12
C GLY A 34 -12.66 18.36 13.83
N VAL A 35 -13.09 17.43 14.67
CA VAL A 35 -12.25 16.39 15.26
C VAL A 35 -12.88 15.07 14.86
N ASP A 36 -12.23 14.35 13.96
CA ASP A 36 -12.81 13.18 13.34
C ASP A 36 -12.03 11.93 13.77
N ALA A 37 -12.75 10.89 14.18
CA ALA A 37 -12.17 9.61 14.59
C ALA A 37 -12.87 8.46 13.86
N ILE A 38 -12.18 7.81 12.95
CA ILE A 38 -12.67 6.61 12.25
C ILE A 38 -11.93 5.40 12.80
N THR A 39 -12.67 4.38 13.21
CA THR A 39 -12.10 3.10 13.67
C THR A 39 -12.77 1.96 12.93
N GLY A 40 -12.05 1.29 12.03
CA GLY A 40 -12.71 0.35 11.15
C GLY A 40 -11.90 -0.22 10.02
N SER A 41 -12.54 -1.03 9.18
CA SER A 41 -11.94 -1.49 7.94
C SER A 41 -12.72 -0.97 6.73
N GLY A 42 -12.10 -0.21 5.84
CA GLY A 42 -12.88 0.53 4.86
C GLY A 42 -12.11 1.34 3.82
N VAL A 43 -12.84 2.22 3.14
CA VAL A 43 -12.27 3.28 2.31
C VAL A 43 -12.70 4.60 2.93
N ASP A 44 -11.76 5.31 3.53
CA ASP A 44 -12.04 6.48 4.35
C ASP A 44 -11.47 7.73 3.68
N ALA A 45 -12.30 8.76 3.52
CA ALA A 45 -11.91 10.03 2.94
C ALA A 45 -12.34 11.20 3.84
N ILE A 46 -11.38 11.94 4.38
CA ILE A 46 -11.63 13.14 5.19
C ILE A 46 -11.13 14.37 4.42
N THR A 47 -11.98 15.38 4.25
CA THR A 47 -11.63 16.63 3.58
C THR A 47 -11.98 17.84 4.43
N GLY A 48 -10.97 18.60 4.87
CA GLY A 48 -11.14 19.92 5.47
C GLY A 48 -10.10 20.29 6.52
N SER A 49 -10.51 20.82 7.67
CA SER A 49 -9.55 21.37 8.66
C SER A 49 -9.85 20.90 10.07
N GLY A 50 -8.90 20.21 10.71
CA GLY A 50 -9.22 19.51 11.94
C GLY A 50 -8.09 18.75 12.61
N VAL A 51 -8.49 17.89 13.54
CA VAL A 51 -7.63 16.85 14.12
C VAL A 51 -8.26 15.52 13.77
N ASP A 52 -7.60 14.76 12.89
CA ASP A 52 -8.19 13.59 12.26
C ASP A 52 -7.40 12.34 12.68
N ALA A 53 -8.12 11.31 13.10
CA ALA A 53 -7.56 10.03 13.48
C ALA A 53 -8.27 8.88 12.77
N ILE A 54 -7.55 8.09 11.97
CA ILE A 54 -8.08 6.88 11.34
C ILE A 54 -7.35 5.69 11.92
N THR A 55 -8.08 4.68 12.39
CA THR A 55 -7.51 3.46 12.98
C THR A 55 -8.13 2.20 12.38
N GLY A 56 -7.35 1.42 11.63
CA GLY A 56 -7.79 0.11 11.15
C GLY A 56 -7.20 -0.28 9.79
N SER A 57 -7.93 -0.99 8.94
CA SER A 57 -7.38 -1.53 7.68
C SER A 57 -8.16 -1.06 6.46
N GLY A 58 -7.51 -0.41 5.49
CA GLY A 58 -8.29 0.29 4.48
C GLY A 58 -7.52 1.12 3.48
N VAL A 59 -8.25 1.89 2.68
CA VAL A 59 -7.69 2.94 1.83
C VAL A 59 -8.09 4.27 2.45
N ASP A 60 -7.12 4.95 3.03
CA ASP A 60 -7.37 6.19 3.77
C ASP A 60 -6.82 7.39 2.99
N ALA A 61 -7.61 8.46 2.90
CA ALA A 61 -7.19 9.74 2.33
C ALA A 61 -7.64 10.89 3.23
N ILE A 62 -6.69 11.72 3.67
CA ILE A 62 -6.98 12.96 4.41
C ILE A 62 -6.47 14.14 3.58
N THR A 63 -7.32 15.15 3.38
CA THR A 63 -6.99 16.33 2.58
C THR A 63 -7.38 17.61 3.31
N GLY A 64 -6.39 18.44 3.62
CA GLY A 64 -6.59 19.81 4.08
C GLY A 64 -5.56 20.26 5.13
N SER A 65 -5.96 21.15 6.04
CA SER A 65 -5.04 21.78 6.99
C SER A 65 -5.37 21.33 8.43
N GLY A 66 -4.55 20.44 9.00
CA GLY A 66 -4.85 19.78 10.27
C GLY A 66 -3.68 19.02 10.89
N VAL A 67 -3.98 18.31 11.98
CA VAL A 67 -3.08 17.33 12.60
C VAL A 67 -3.68 15.95 12.35
N ASP A 68 -2.97 15.12 11.61
CA ASP A 68 -3.47 13.84 11.14
C ASP A 68 -2.73 12.67 11.79
N ALA A 69 -3.46 11.63 12.18
CA ALA A 69 -2.91 10.39 12.70
C ALA A 69 -3.61 9.18 12.07
N ILE A 70 -2.96 8.54 11.09
CA ILE A 70 -3.43 7.29 10.50
C ILE A 70 -2.66 6.14 11.15
N THR A 71 -3.38 5.30 11.90
CA THR A 71 -2.83 4.13 12.59
C THR A 71 -3.51 2.88 12.03
N GLY A 72 -3.01 2.41 10.89
CA GLY A 72 -3.69 1.38 10.13
C GLY A 72 -2.89 0.85 8.95
N SER A 73 -3.23 -0.35 8.51
CA SER A 73 -2.72 -0.92 7.27
C SER A 73 -3.50 -0.33 6.09
N GLY A 74 -2.87 0.61 5.38
CA GLY A 74 -3.35 1.09 4.08
C GLY A 74 -3.57 -0.06 3.07
N ALA A 75 -3.87 0.22 1.80
CA ALA A 75 -3.73 -0.82 0.78
C ALA A 75 -2.28 -1.35 0.81
N PRO A 76 -2.05 -2.68 0.81
CA PRO A 76 -0.70 -3.19 0.88
C PRO A 76 0.10 -2.73 -0.34
N MET A 77 1.32 -2.24 -0.08
CA MET A 77 2.25 -1.78 -1.10
C MET A 77 3.04 -2.94 -1.70
N LEU A 78 3.26 -3.97 -0.90
CA LEU A 78 4.06 -5.11 -1.29
C LEU A 78 3.62 -6.36 -0.54
N ALA A 79 3.64 -7.50 -1.21
CA ALA A 79 3.52 -8.81 -0.58
C ALA A 79 4.53 -9.78 -1.21
N GLY A 80 5.39 -10.41 -0.42
CA GLY A 80 6.36 -11.36 -0.96
C GLY A 80 7.51 -11.67 -0.02
N PRO A 81 8.47 -12.49 -0.47
CA PRO A 81 9.55 -12.93 0.37
C PRO A 81 10.59 -11.83 0.61
N VAL A 82 11.09 -11.77 1.84
CA VAL A 82 12.26 -10.98 2.21
C VAL A 82 13.51 -11.61 1.59
N SER A 83 14.28 -10.83 0.82
CA SER A 83 15.52 -11.26 0.18
C SER A 83 16.78 -10.76 0.90
N GLU A 84 16.68 -9.68 1.66
CA GLU A 84 17.80 -9.06 2.37
C GLU A 84 17.30 -8.28 3.59
N ILE A 85 18.11 -8.20 4.64
CA ILE A 85 17.83 -7.40 5.84
C ILE A 85 19.08 -6.60 6.17
N ASP A 86 18.95 -5.28 6.24
CA ASP A 86 19.99 -4.36 6.68
C ASP A 86 19.57 -3.71 8.00
N LEU A 87 20.05 -4.31 9.10
CA LEU A 87 19.77 -3.81 10.44
C LEU A 87 20.42 -2.44 10.65
N ASP A 88 21.61 -2.19 10.11
CA ASP A 88 22.32 -0.92 10.33
C ASP A 88 21.57 0.24 9.66
N ALA A 89 20.99 0.00 8.48
CA ALA A 89 20.13 0.97 7.79
C ALA A 89 18.69 1.02 8.33
N GLY A 90 18.25 0.03 9.10
CA GLY A 90 16.85 -0.09 9.53
C GLY A 90 15.92 -0.40 8.35
N SER A 91 16.32 -1.32 7.49
CA SER A 91 15.56 -1.67 6.29
C SER A 91 15.63 -3.15 5.95
N PHE A 92 14.74 -3.60 5.07
CA PHE A 92 14.85 -4.90 4.42
C PHE A 92 14.46 -4.77 2.95
N THR A 93 14.87 -5.73 2.14
CA THR A 93 14.48 -5.83 0.74
C THR A 93 13.49 -6.97 0.60
N ALA A 94 12.35 -6.72 -0.04
CA ALA A 94 11.41 -7.75 -0.45
C ALA A 94 10.94 -7.44 -1.87
N VAL A 95 10.80 -8.48 -2.71
CA VAL A 95 10.37 -8.35 -4.12
C VAL A 95 11.04 -7.16 -4.85
N GLY A 96 12.35 -6.96 -4.61
CA GLY A 96 13.15 -5.89 -5.22
C GLY A 96 12.85 -4.46 -4.75
N GLN A 97 12.08 -4.25 -3.69
CA GLN A 97 11.87 -2.95 -3.06
C GLN A 97 12.63 -2.88 -1.74
N THR A 98 13.29 -1.75 -1.47
CA THR A 98 13.84 -1.42 -0.17
C THR A 98 12.75 -0.82 0.71
N VAL A 99 12.53 -1.45 1.86
CA VAL A 99 11.51 -1.08 2.83
C VAL A 99 12.18 -0.58 4.09
N THR A 100 12.00 0.71 4.39
CA THR A 100 12.44 1.30 5.66
C THR A 100 11.44 0.93 6.74
N TYR A 101 11.91 0.37 7.86
CA TYR A 101 11.04 -0.08 8.95
C TYR A 101 11.76 -0.02 10.30
N SER A 102 11.00 0.02 11.41
CA SER A 102 11.60 0.22 12.73
C SER A 102 12.57 -0.91 13.11
N HIS A 103 13.77 -0.55 13.58
CA HIS A 103 14.85 -1.48 13.90
C HIS A 103 14.44 -2.56 14.93
N ALA A 104 13.57 -2.21 15.89
CA ALA A 104 13.08 -3.14 16.89
C ALA A 104 12.21 -4.28 16.29
N ALA A 105 11.50 -4.00 15.19
CA ALA A 105 10.63 -4.97 14.53
C ALA A 105 11.37 -5.84 13.50
N LEU A 106 12.53 -5.39 13.00
CA LEU A 106 13.38 -6.18 12.10
C LEU A 106 14.09 -7.34 12.81
N GLY A 107 14.30 -7.24 14.13
CA GLY A 107 15.05 -8.24 14.90
C GLY A 107 14.44 -9.65 14.92
N SER A 108 13.16 -9.79 14.60
CA SER A 108 12.47 -11.09 14.48
C SER A 108 12.30 -11.58 13.04
N MET A 109 12.70 -10.79 12.04
CA MET A 109 12.54 -11.11 10.63
C MET A 109 13.72 -11.95 10.11
N ALA A 110 13.44 -12.88 9.21
CA ALA A 110 14.43 -13.69 8.52
C ALA A 110 14.30 -13.59 6.99
N VAL A 111 15.41 -13.78 6.28
CA VAL A 111 15.39 -13.93 4.81
C VAL A 111 14.57 -15.16 4.45
N GLY A 112 13.62 -14.98 3.52
CA GLY A 112 12.64 -15.98 3.11
C GLY A 112 11.29 -15.87 3.80
N ASP A 113 11.16 -15.07 4.87
CA ASP A 113 9.86 -14.75 5.46
C ASP A 113 8.98 -14.08 4.42
N PHE A 114 7.71 -14.49 4.34
CA PHE A 114 6.74 -13.86 3.48
C PHE A 114 6.09 -12.70 4.24
N VAL A 115 6.20 -11.49 3.71
CA VAL A 115 5.69 -10.29 4.36
C VAL A 115 4.61 -9.61 3.54
N VAL A 116 3.69 -8.93 4.21
CA VAL A 116 2.77 -7.94 3.63
C VAL A 116 3.13 -6.59 4.22
N VAL A 117 3.44 -5.63 3.37
CA VAL A 117 3.96 -4.32 3.74
C VAL A 117 2.95 -3.23 3.43
N TYR A 118 2.75 -2.36 4.40
CA TYR A 118 1.88 -1.19 4.35
C TYR A 118 2.72 0.07 4.54
N GLY A 119 2.37 1.15 3.86
CA GLY A 119 3.11 2.40 3.93
C GLY A 119 2.95 3.25 2.69
N SER A 120 3.97 4.07 2.39
CA SER A 120 3.96 4.95 1.22
C SER A 120 5.23 4.81 0.39
N LEU A 121 5.12 5.05 -0.91
CA LEU A 121 6.27 5.15 -1.81
C LEU A 121 6.99 6.48 -1.56
N THR A 122 8.28 6.42 -1.23
CA THR A 122 9.14 7.60 -1.06
C THR A 122 10.10 7.82 -2.21
N GLY A 123 10.19 6.85 -3.12
CA GLY A 123 10.98 6.91 -4.33
C GLY A 123 10.83 5.64 -5.17
N ALA A 124 11.49 5.59 -6.33
CA ALA A 124 11.54 4.39 -7.14
C ALA A 124 12.20 3.26 -6.32
N GLY A 125 11.47 2.18 -6.04
CA GLY A 125 12.00 1.08 -5.26
C GLY A 125 11.96 1.27 -3.74
N GLN A 126 11.47 2.41 -3.24
CA GLN A 126 11.58 2.75 -1.82
C GLN A 126 10.20 2.90 -1.17
N ILE A 127 10.00 2.15 -0.09
CA ILE A 127 8.78 2.17 0.72
C ILE A 127 9.15 2.61 2.14
N ASP A 128 8.46 3.63 2.65
CA ASP A 128 8.46 3.96 4.08
C ASP A 128 7.29 3.23 4.73
N ALA A 129 7.60 2.15 5.49
CA ALA A 129 6.59 1.25 6.00
C ALA A 129 6.00 1.75 7.32
N THR A 130 4.67 1.85 7.36
CA THR A 130 3.90 2.10 8.57
C THR A 130 3.54 0.80 9.29
N GLY A 131 3.56 -0.33 8.59
CA GLY A 131 3.28 -1.65 9.15
C GLY A 131 3.79 -2.80 8.27
N VAL A 132 4.19 -3.90 8.91
CA VAL A 132 4.63 -5.12 8.24
C VAL A 132 4.03 -6.32 8.95
N ASP A 133 3.24 -7.11 8.23
CA ASP A 133 2.73 -8.38 8.71
C ASP A 133 3.63 -9.50 8.17
N ILE A 134 4.10 -10.38 9.06
CA ILE A 134 4.89 -11.56 8.69
C ILE A 134 3.94 -12.76 8.66
N SER A 135 3.82 -13.41 7.51
CA SER A 135 2.96 -14.57 7.32
C SER A 135 3.47 -15.77 8.14
N ALA A 136 2.54 -16.55 8.66
CA ALA A 136 2.86 -17.86 9.24
C ALA A 136 3.16 -18.92 8.17
N ASP A 137 2.70 -18.70 6.93
CA ASP A 137 2.94 -19.58 5.80
C ASP A 137 4.27 -19.24 5.11
N MET A 138 5.05 -20.28 4.82
CA MET A 138 6.33 -20.11 4.12
C MET A 138 6.10 -19.78 2.65
N TYR A 139 6.93 -18.87 2.13
CA TYR A 139 7.04 -18.62 0.70
C TYR A 139 7.43 -19.89 -0.07
N VAL A 140 6.71 -20.19 -1.14
CA VAL A 140 7.01 -21.27 -2.08
C VAL A 140 7.39 -20.67 -3.45
N PRO A 141 8.66 -20.78 -3.87
CA PRO A 141 9.11 -20.25 -5.16
C PRO A 141 8.25 -20.72 -6.33
N GLY A 142 7.77 -19.76 -7.12
CA GLY A 142 6.92 -19.99 -8.30
C GLY A 142 5.48 -20.41 -8.02
N ALA A 143 5.06 -20.52 -6.75
CA ALA A 143 3.70 -20.90 -6.38
C ALA A 143 3.00 -19.88 -5.48
N SER A 144 3.72 -19.27 -4.54
CA SER A 144 3.18 -18.16 -3.76
C SER A 144 2.98 -16.95 -4.66
N GLU A 145 1.78 -16.36 -4.58
CA GLU A 145 1.51 -15.07 -5.18
C GLU A 145 2.37 -13.99 -4.51
N VAL A 146 2.93 -13.09 -5.30
CA VAL A 146 3.64 -11.90 -4.84
C VAL A 146 3.00 -10.68 -5.49
N MET A 147 3.10 -9.56 -4.80
CA MET A 147 2.54 -8.29 -5.21
C MET A 147 3.57 -7.18 -5.01
N VAL A 148 3.64 -6.25 -5.95
CA VAL A 148 4.41 -5.02 -5.79
C VAL A 148 3.64 -3.83 -6.36
N THR A 149 3.55 -2.77 -5.58
CA THR A 149 3.08 -1.46 -6.02
C THR A 149 4.27 -0.53 -6.15
N GLY A 150 4.40 0.17 -7.28
CA GLY A 150 5.52 1.05 -7.52
C GLY A 150 5.41 1.81 -8.85
N ILE A 151 6.37 2.70 -9.08
CA ILE A 151 6.50 3.42 -10.35
C ILE A 151 7.55 2.69 -11.21
N PRO A 152 7.20 2.23 -12.42
CA PRO A 152 8.17 1.62 -13.32
C PRO A 152 9.24 2.63 -13.73
N SER A 153 10.51 2.25 -13.54
CA SER A 153 11.68 3.02 -13.97
C SER A 153 12.01 2.80 -15.46
N SER A 154 11.57 1.69 -16.03
CA SER A 154 11.68 1.37 -17.46
C SER A 154 10.59 0.38 -17.87
N ILE A 155 10.07 0.52 -19.09
CA ILE A 155 9.09 -0.40 -19.69
C ILE A 155 9.52 -0.68 -21.13
N ASP A 156 9.67 -1.97 -21.48
CA ASP A 156 9.88 -2.44 -22.85
C ASP A 156 8.66 -3.25 -23.30
N TYR A 157 7.80 -2.57 -24.06
CA TYR A 157 6.58 -3.15 -24.62
C TYR A 157 6.85 -4.24 -25.68
N SER A 158 8.03 -4.28 -26.29
CA SER A 158 8.35 -5.28 -27.32
C SER A 158 8.72 -6.63 -26.72
N THR A 159 9.28 -6.63 -25.51
CA THR A 159 9.67 -7.83 -24.77
C THR A 159 8.75 -8.15 -23.60
N GLY A 160 7.80 -7.27 -23.27
CA GLY A 160 6.91 -7.44 -22.13
C GLY A 160 7.66 -7.38 -20.80
N SER A 161 8.69 -6.55 -20.70
CA SER A 161 9.54 -6.45 -19.51
C SER A 161 9.57 -5.04 -18.92
N MET A 162 9.56 -4.93 -17.60
CA MET A 162 9.66 -3.64 -16.90
C MET A 162 10.54 -3.76 -15.65
N ARG A 163 10.93 -2.61 -15.09
CA ARG A 163 11.70 -2.54 -13.84
C ARG A 163 11.01 -1.64 -12.81
N ILE A 164 10.70 -2.18 -11.64
CA ILE A 164 10.10 -1.46 -10.51
C ILE A 164 11.08 -1.54 -9.34
N GLY A 165 11.68 -0.41 -8.94
CA GLY A 165 12.81 -0.46 -8.01
C GLY A 165 13.93 -1.35 -8.54
N ASP A 166 14.32 -2.35 -7.75
CA ASP A 166 15.28 -3.37 -8.14
C ASP A 166 14.69 -4.65 -8.75
N LEU A 167 13.36 -4.73 -8.88
CA LEU A 167 12.67 -5.87 -9.43
C LEU A 167 12.60 -5.80 -10.96
N ASN A 168 13.05 -6.86 -11.62
CA ASN A 168 12.68 -7.12 -13.02
C ASN A 168 11.34 -7.84 -13.04
N VAL A 169 10.43 -7.38 -13.89
CA VAL A 169 9.11 -7.99 -14.07
C VAL A 169 8.95 -8.37 -15.54
N ASP A 170 8.70 -9.65 -15.80
CA ASP A 170 8.15 -10.13 -17.06
C ASP A 170 6.63 -10.09 -16.95
N TYR A 171 6.00 -9.16 -17.65
CA TYR A 171 4.55 -8.96 -17.66
C TYR A 171 3.95 -9.40 -19.00
N THR A 172 4.64 -10.22 -19.79
CA THR A 172 4.15 -10.67 -21.11
C THR A 172 2.76 -11.28 -21.04
N LEU A 173 2.42 -11.94 -19.93
CA LEU A 173 1.08 -12.52 -19.71
C LEU A 173 -0.01 -11.46 -19.59
N SER A 174 0.30 -10.28 -19.02
CA SER A 174 -0.67 -9.19 -18.85
C SER A 174 -0.88 -8.37 -20.11
N LEU A 175 0.05 -8.43 -21.09
CA LEU A 175 -0.10 -7.80 -22.41
C LEU A 175 -1.28 -8.34 -23.23
N GLY A 176 -1.80 -9.52 -22.89
CA GLY A 176 -3.04 -10.05 -23.49
C GLY A 176 -4.31 -9.31 -23.05
N GLY A 177 -4.24 -8.43 -22.04
CA GLY A 177 -5.34 -7.64 -21.51
C GLY A 177 -5.35 -6.17 -21.97
N ASN A 178 -6.12 -5.31 -21.28
CA ASN A 178 -6.08 -3.86 -21.50
C ASN A 178 -4.70 -3.33 -21.05
N GLY A 179 -3.97 -2.64 -21.94
CA GLY A 179 -2.67 -2.07 -21.62
C GLY A 179 -2.71 -1.19 -20.36
N PHE A 180 -1.64 -1.21 -19.57
CA PHE A 180 -1.45 -0.33 -18.41
C PHE A 180 -0.77 0.98 -18.85
N GLY A 181 -1.02 2.06 -18.11
CA GLY A 181 -0.78 3.46 -18.49
C GLY A 181 0.63 3.88 -18.91
N GLU A 182 0.80 5.19 -19.10
CA GLU A 182 2.03 5.83 -19.57
C GLU A 182 3.18 5.71 -18.55
N MET A 183 4.44 5.82 -19.00
CA MET A 183 5.61 5.87 -18.10
C MET A 183 5.41 6.93 -17.01
N GLY A 184 5.64 6.55 -15.75
CA GLY A 184 5.46 7.43 -14.58
C GLY A 184 4.17 7.17 -13.80
N ALA A 185 3.24 6.39 -14.35
CA ALA A 185 2.09 5.83 -13.64
C ALA A 185 2.53 4.93 -12.47
N ALA A 186 1.94 5.12 -11.29
CA ALA A 186 2.01 4.10 -10.25
C ALA A 186 1.18 2.90 -10.70
N ILE A 187 1.71 1.69 -10.54
CA ILE A 187 1.03 0.45 -10.89
C ILE A 187 1.13 -0.55 -9.74
N THR A 188 0.21 -1.51 -9.70
CA THR A 188 0.35 -2.72 -8.90
C THR A 188 0.49 -3.92 -9.84
N VAL A 189 1.50 -4.76 -9.61
CA VAL A 189 1.72 -6.01 -10.32
C VAL A 189 1.45 -7.18 -9.36
N TYR A 190 0.66 -8.15 -9.82
CA TYR A 190 0.45 -9.45 -9.19
C TYR A 190 1.08 -10.55 -10.04
N GLY A 191 1.50 -11.63 -9.40
CA GLY A 191 2.11 -12.75 -10.10
C GLY A 191 2.91 -13.67 -9.18
N THR A 192 3.94 -14.31 -9.72
CA THR A 192 4.81 -15.22 -8.94
C THR A 192 6.28 -14.89 -9.13
N GLN A 193 7.11 -15.22 -8.14
CA GLN A 193 8.56 -15.12 -8.26
C GLN A 193 9.14 -16.54 -8.24
N PRO A 194 9.72 -17.06 -9.33
CA PRO A 194 10.25 -18.43 -9.38
C PRO A 194 11.53 -18.66 -8.57
N ALA A 195 12.24 -17.60 -8.21
CA ALA A 195 13.44 -17.64 -7.40
C ALA A 195 13.49 -16.42 -6.47
N LEU A 196 13.96 -16.61 -5.24
CA LEU A 196 14.09 -15.53 -4.25
C LEU A 196 14.96 -14.39 -4.82
N GLY A 197 14.41 -13.17 -4.86
CA GLY A 197 15.09 -11.99 -5.42
C GLY A 197 15.27 -12.00 -6.94
N GLY A 198 14.69 -12.99 -7.64
CA GLY A 198 14.73 -13.10 -9.09
C GLY A 198 13.66 -12.27 -9.82
N THR A 199 13.53 -12.50 -11.12
CA THR A 199 12.47 -11.89 -11.93
C THR A 199 11.08 -12.32 -11.43
N MET A 200 10.17 -11.36 -11.33
CA MET A 200 8.74 -11.63 -11.12
C MET A 200 8.08 -11.91 -12.47
N LEU A 201 7.27 -12.98 -12.52
CA LEU A 201 6.37 -13.26 -13.63
C LEU A 201 5.01 -12.64 -13.29
N GLY A 202 4.75 -11.46 -13.84
CA GLY A 202 3.53 -10.70 -13.63
C GLY A 202 2.38 -11.24 -14.48
N ASP A 203 1.29 -11.67 -13.84
CA ASP A 203 0.06 -12.10 -14.51
C ASP A 203 -0.90 -10.93 -14.76
N THR A 204 -0.92 -9.97 -13.84
CA THR A 204 -1.88 -8.88 -13.79
C THR A 204 -1.13 -7.59 -13.47
N VAL A 205 -1.39 -6.55 -14.25
CA VAL A 205 -0.90 -5.19 -14.01
C VAL A 205 -2.09 -4.25 -13.90
N ILE A 206 -2.19 -3.54 -12.78
CA ILE A 206 -3.28 -2.62 -12.48
C ILE A 206 -2.70 -1.21 -12.43
N ASP A 207 -3.29 -0.31 -13.21
CA ASP A 207 -2.98 1.12 -13.16
C ASP A 207 -3.54 1.73 -11.85
N LYS A 208 -2.68 2.47 -11.13
CA LYS A 208 -3.00 3.16 -9.88
C LYS A 208 -2.81 4.68 -10.00
N THR A 209 -2.58 5.20 -11.21
CA THR A 209 -2.26 6.63 -11.44
C THR A 209 -3.27 7.58 -10.81
N GLU A 210 -4.57 7.30 -10.91
CA GLU A 210 -5.61 8.16 -10.32
C GLU A 210 -5.56 8.26 -8.78
N LEU A 211 -4.89 7.33 -8.09
CA LEU A 211 -4.72 7.33 -6.64
C LEU A 211 -3.54 8.19 -6.18
N PHE A 212 -2.59 8.50 -7.07
CA PHE A 212 -1.37 9.26 -6.75
C PHE A 212 -1.30 10.66 -7.39
N LEU A 213 -2.31 11.03 -8.20
CA LEU A 213 -2.41 12.36 -8.86
C LEU A 213 -3.35 13.35 -8.14
N ARG A 214 -3.66 13.15 -6.86
CA ARG A 214 -4.42 14.16 -6.10
C ARG A 214 -3.45 15.18 -5.49
N ASP A 215 -3.24 16.25 -6.25
CA ASP A 215 -2.68 17.54 -5.80
C ASP A 215 -3.51 18.15 -4.67
#